data_AF-A0A660Z3D8-F1
#
_entry.id   AF-A0A660Z3D8-F1
#
_cell.length_a   1.000
_cell.length_b   1.000
_cell.length_c   1.000
_cell.angle_alpha   90.00
_cell.angle_beta   90.00
_cell.angle_gamma   90.00
#
_symmetry.space_group_name_H-M   'P 1'
#
loop_
_entity.id
_entity.type
_entity.pdbx_description
1 polymer ?
#
loop_
_entity_poly.entity_id
_entity_poly.type
_entity_poly.pdbx_seq_one_letter_code
_entity_poly.pdbx_strand_id
1 'polypeptide(L)'
;MKKLLIFFSLISLLIYPQPNKVMSASEIKLALKKINVLGSILYIGAHPDDENTAFLTYCSSEKLLRTGYLSLTRGDGGQNLIGDEQAELLGVIRTEEILQARK
;
A
#
# COMPACT_ATOMS: atom_id res chain seq x y z
N MET A 1 2.82 44.75 -2.02
CA MET A 1 3.40 43.96 -0.92
C MET A 1 2.36 43.43 0.07
N LYS A 2 1.51 44.27 0.68
CA LYS A 2 0.48 43.82 1.66
C LYS A 2 -0.52 42.79 1.11
N LYS A 3 -1.00 42.95 -0.14
CA LYS A 3 -1.89 41.97 -0.80
C LYS A 3 -1.23 40.60 -1.00
N LEU A 4 0.07 40.58 -1.26
CA LEU A 4 0.84 39.34 -1.43
C LEU A 4 1.00 38.61 -0.09
N LEU A 5 1.25 39.35 0.98
CA LEU A 5 1.29 38.84 2.36
C LEU A 5 -0.05 38.21 2.78
N ILE A 6 -1.18 38.87 2.47
CA ILE A 6 -2.52 38.34 2.74
C ILE A 6 -2.78 37.07 1.94
N PHE A 7 -2.37 37.03 0.67
CA PHE A 7 -2.50 35.84 -0.18
C PHE A 7 -1.72 34.63 0.38
N PHE A 8 -0.47 34.83 0.82
CA PHE A 8 0.31 33.77 1.47
C PHE A 8 -0.32 33.31 2.79
N SER A 9 -0.89 34.23 3.58
CA SER A 9 -1.61 33.89 4.82
C SER A 9 -2.90 33.12 4.57
N LEU A 10 -3.55 33.30 3.42
CA LEU A 10 -4.76 32.55 3.07
C LEU A 10 -4.42 31.12 2.62
N ILE A 11 -3.29 30.94 1.91
CA ILE A 11 -2.81 29.63 1.46
C ILE A 11 -2.43 28.72 2.64
N SER A 12 -1.85 29.28 3.72
CA SER A 12 -1.51 28.47 4.90
C SER A 12 -2.71 27.81 5.58
N LEU A 13 -3.92 28.35 5.39
CA LEU A 13 -5.16 27.76 5.91
C LEU A 13 -5.63 26.52 5.10
N LEU A 14 -5.06 26.29 3.91
CA LEU A 14 -5.37 25.11 3.07
C LEU A 14 -4.45 23.92 3.35
N ILE A 15 -3.48 24.06 4.26
CA ILE A 15 -2.55 22.99 4.62
C ILE A 15 -3.17 22.14 5.73
N TYR A 16 -3.76 21.01 5.37
CA TYR A 16 -4.17 19.99 6.33
C TYR A 16 -2.94 19.17 6.77
N PRO A 17 -2.63 19.07 8.07
CA PRO A 17 -1.57 18.17 8.53
C PRO A 17 -1.98 16.73 8.22
N GLN A 18 -1.09 15.98 7.59
CA GLN A 18 -1.28 14.54 7.43
C GLN A 18 -1.24 13.90 8.81
N PRO A 19 -2.20 13.01 9.16
CA PRO A 19 -2.15 12.31 10.43
C PRO A 19 -0.87 11.48 10.47
N ASN A 20 -0.06 11.69 11.51
CA ASN A 20 1.08 10.81 11.76
C ASN A 20 0.53 9.41 12.00
N LYS A 21 1.06 8.41 11.28
CA LYS A 21 0.78 7.01 11.58
C LYS A 21 1.32 6.71 12.98
N VAL A 22 0.43 6.64 13.97
CA VAL A 22 0.79 6.28 15.34
C VAL A 22 1.07 4.78 15.35
N MET A 23 2.33 4.42 15.63
CA MET A 23 2.70 3.02 15.80
C MET A 23 2.48 2.60 17.25
N SER A 24 1.85 1.45 17.44
CA SER A 24 1.80 0.74 18.72
C SER A 24 3.20 0.30 19.17
N ALA A 25 3.37 0.02 20.46
CA ALA A 25 4.64 -0.45 21.01
C ALA A 25 5.12 -1.76 20.36
N SER A 26 4.19 -2.65 19.98
CA SER A 26 4.48 -3.89 19.26
C SER A 26 5.00 -3.62 17.85
N GLU A 27 4.39 -2.69 17.11
CA GLU A 27 4.85 -2.30 15.77
C GLU A 27 6.24 -1.66 15.81
N ILE A 28 6.51 -0.78 16.80
CA ILE A 28 7.84 -0.17 16.98
C ILE A 28 8.88 -1.26 17.27
N LYS A 29 8.57 -2.18 18.19
CA LYS A 29 9.46 -3.31 18.50
C LYS A 29 9.75 -4.18 17.27
N LEU A 30 8.73 -4.46 16.44
CA LEU A 30 8.89 -5.22 15.21
C LEU A 30 9.75 -4.45 14.20
N ALA A 31 9.53 -3.15 14.03
CA ALA A 31 10.32 -2.31 13.14
C ALA A 31 11.81 -2.27 13.56
N LEU A 32 12.09 -2.14 14.87
CA LEU A 32 13.46 -2.20 15.39
C LEU A 32 14.12 -3.55 15.10
N LYS A 33 13.39 -4.67 15.22
CA LYS A 33 13.91 -5.99 14.86
C LYS A 33 14.25 -6.09 13.36
N LYS A 34 13.45 -5.47 12.48
CA LYS A 34 13.68 -5.47 11.03
C LYS A 34 14.95 -4.72 10.61
N ILE A 35 15.45 -3.77 11.40
CA ILE A 35 16.65 -2.96 11.05
C ILE A 35 17.88 -3.84 10.82
N ASN A 36 18.03 -4.94 11.57
CA ASN A 36 19.18 -5.86 11.45
C ASN A 36 19.00 -6.92 10.35
N VAL A 37 17.91 -6.87 9.58
CA VAL A 37 17.62 -7.84 8.52
C VAL A 37 17.69 -7.15 7.17
N LEU A 38 18.76 -7.44 6.42
CA LEU A 38 19.05 -6.82 5.12
C LEU A 38 18.43 -7.58 3.94
N GLY A 39 17.82 -8.74 4.19
CA GLY A 39 17.21 -9.58 3.17
C GLY A 39 15.92 -8.97 2.62
N SER A 40 15.70 -9.14 1.32
CA SER A 40 14.48 -8.72 0.64
C SER A 40 13.96 -9.82 -0.27
N ILE A 41 12.65 -9.82 -0.48
CA ILE A 41 11.97 -10.75 -1.37
C ILE A 41 10.90 -10.01 -2.16
N LEU A 42 10.80 -10.35 -3.44
CA LEU A 42 9.75 -9.91 -4.34
C LEU A 42 9.07 -11.16 -4.89
N TYR A 43 7.81 -11.38 -4.52
CA TYR A 43 6.98 -12.44 -5.08
C TYR A 43 6.27 -11.88 -6.31
N ILE A 44 6.35 -12.58 -7.44
CA ILE A 44 5.78 -12.13 -8.71
C ILE A 44 4.64 -13.08 -9.11
N GLY A 45 3.45 -12.53 -9.33
CA GLY A 45 2.27 -13.22 -9.83
C GLY A 45 1.80 -12.63 -11.17
N ALA A 46 0.98 -13.37 -11.92
CA ALA A 46 0.48 -12.88 -13.21
C ALA A 46 -0.68 -11.89 -13.00
N HIS A 47 -1.57 -12.21 -12.07
CA HIS A 47 -2.77 -11.42 -11.76
C HIS A 47 -2.82 -11.08 -10.25
N PRO A 48 -3.65 -10.11 -9.85
CA PRO A 48 -4.02 -9.98 -8.45
C PRO A 48 -4.60 -11.31 -7.95
N ASP A 49 -4.30 -11.69 -6.72
CA ASP A 49 -4.73 -12.92 -6.04
C ASP A 49 -3.90 -14.20 -6.33
N ASP A 50 -2.87 -14.13 -7.18
CA ASP A 50 -1.93 -15.24 -7.41
C ASP A 50 -0.92 -15.46 -6.25
N GLU A 51 -0.93 -14.60 -5.23
CA GLU A 51 0.03 -14.67 -4.14
C GLU A 51 -0.22 -15.82 -3.16
N ASN A 52 0.85 -16.31 -2.54
CA ASN A 52 0.75 -17.09 -1.31
C ASN A 52 0.85 -16.17 -0.09
N THR A 53 -0.31 -15.75 0.44
CA THR A 53 -0.38 -14.84 1.60
C THR A 53 0.33 -15.40 2.84
N ALA A 54 0.27 -16.71 3.08
CA ALA A 54 0.94 -17.34 4.22
C ALA A 54 2.47 -17.23 4.10
N PHE A 55 3.02 -17.46 2.90
CA PHE A 55 4.44 -17.31 2.63
C PHE A 55 4.90 -15.85 2.78
N LEU A 56 4.16 -14.89 2.22
CA LEU A 56 4.47 -13.46 2.37
C LEU A 56 4.43 -13.01 3.84
N THR A 57 3.47 -13.52 4.62
CA THR A 57 3.38 -13.26 6.05
C THR A 57 4.57 -13.85 6.80
N TYR A 58 4.96 -15.08 6.47
CA TYR A 58 6.16 -15.72 7.04
C TYR A 58 7.43 -14.91 6.73
N CYS A 59 7.63 -14.49 5.48
CA CYS A 59 8.78 -13.67 5.11
C CYS A 59 8.79 -12.31 5.83
N SER A 60 7.64 -11.63 5.91
CA SER A 60 7.56 -10.26 6.43
C SER A 60 7.53 -10.16 7.95
N SER A 61 6.93 -11.12 8.65
CA SER A 61 6.70 -11.07 10.11
C SER A 61 7.63 -12.00 10.88
N GLU A 62 7.86 -13.22 10.39
CA GLU A 62 8.72 -14.20 11.06
C GLU A 62 10.19 -14.02 10.66
N LYS A 63 10.47 -13.98 9.35
CA LYS A 63 11.83 -13.76 8.83
C LYS A 63 12.23 -12.29 8.76
N LEU A 64 11.31 -11.37 9.03
CA LEU A 64 11.56 -9.93 9.09
C LEU A 64 12.13 -9.34 7.80
N LEU A 65 11.97 -10.05 6.68
CA LEU A 65 12.45 -9.63 5.36
C LEU A 65 11.61 -8.48 4.84
N ARG A 66 12.24 -7.57 4.09
CA ARG A 66 11.51 -6.62 3.26
C ARG A 66 10.79 -7.40 2.16
N THR A 67 9.47 -7.51 2.28
CA THR A 67 8.64 -8.38 1.44
C THR A 67 7.74 -7.52 0.56
N GLY A 68 7.74 -7.80 -0.74
CA GLY A 68 6.83 -7.18 -1.71
C GLY A 68 6.14 -8.23 -2.57
N TYR A 69 4.95 -7.89 -3.06
CA TYR A 69 4.24 -8.63 -4.08
C TYR A 69 4.10 -7.75 -5.32
N LEU A 70 4.35 -8.31 -6.50
CA LEU A 70 4.16 -7.67 -7.79
C LEU A 70 3.24 -8.54 -8.64
N SER A 71 2.06 -8.01 -8.95
CA SER A 71 1.24 -8.53 -10.03
C SER A 71 1.65 -7.91 -11.35
N LEU A 72 1.82 -8.72 -12.40
CA LEU A 72 2.18 -8.25 -13.73
C LEU A 72 1.01 -7.58 -14.47
N THR A 73 -0.21 -7.91 -14.08
CA THR A 73 -1.44 -7.31 -14.63
C THR A 73 -2.28 -6.70 -13.51
N ARG A 74 -3.30 -5.92 -13.89
CA ARG A 74 -4.30 -5.40 -12.95
C ARG A 74 -5.51 -6.34 -12.80
N GLY A 75 -5.52 -7.48 -13.52
CA GLY A 75 -6.65 -8.41 -13.52
C GLY A 75 -7.89 -7.89 -14.24
N ASP A 76 -7.71 -7.00 -15.22
CA ASP A 76 -8.74 -6.34 -16.04
C ASP A 76 -9.54 -7.31 -16.92
N GLY A 77 -8.93 -8.41 -17.36
CA GLY A 77 -9.61 -9.49 -18.09
C GLY A 77 -10.45 -10.44 -17.21
N GLY A 78 -10.60 -10.15 -15.92
CA GLY A 78 -11.35 -10.97 -14.97
C GLY A 78 -12.87 -10.81 -15.08
N GLN A 79 -13.58 -11.57 -14.25
CA GLN A 79 -15.03 -11.43 -14.07
C GLN A 79 -15.33 -10.61 -12.82
N ASN A 80 -16.27 -9.67 -12.94
CA ASN A 80 -16.83 -8.96 -11.79
C ASN A 80 -18.15 -9.64 -11.39
N LEU A 81 -18.23 -10.13 -10.14
CA LEU A 81 -19.41 -10.82 -9.62
C LEU A 81 -20.36 -9.89 -8.84
N ILE A 82 -19.92 -8.67 -8.53
CA ILE A 82 -20.61 -7.73 -7.62
C ILE A 82 -21.19 -6.54 -8.40
N GLY A 83 -20.53 -6.11 -9.47
CA GLY A 83 -20.92 -4.96 -10.28
C GLY A 83 -20.72 -5.17 -11.78
N ASP A 84 -20.99 -4.11 -12.53
CA ASP A 84 -20.98 -4.11 -14.01
C ASP A 84 -19.61 -3.69 -14.60
N GLU A 85 -18.65 -3.31 -13.76
CA GLU A 85 -17.34 -2.86 -14.23
C GLU A 85 -16.54 -4.00 -14.87
N GLN A 86 -15.95 -3.72 -16.04
CA GLN A 86 -15.15 -4.65 -16.82
C GLN A 86 -13.89 -3.98 -17.36
N ALA A 87 -12.97 -4.80 -17.88
CA ALA A 87 -11.72 -4.34 -18.51
C ALA A 87 -10.97 -3.37 -17.58
N GLU A 88 -10.58 -2.20 -18.10
CA GLU A 88 -9.78 -1.22 -17.36
C GLU A 88 -10.42 -0.79 -16.03
N LEU A 89 -11.75 -0.61 -15.99
CA LEU A 89 -12.47 -0.22 -14.78
C LEU A 89 -12.37 -1.30 -13.69
N LEU A 90 -12.49 -2.58 -14.09
CA LEU A 90 -12.27 -3.70 -13.17
C LEU A 90 -10.81 -3.73 -12.68
N GLY A 91 -9.86 -3.45 -13.57
CA GLY A 91 -8.45 -3.32 -13.20
C GLY A 91 -8.17 -2.19 -12.20
N VAL A 92 -8.95 -1.11 -12.20
CA VAL A 92 -8.88 -0.07 -11.17
C VAL A 92 -9.36 -0.60 -9.83
N ILE A 93 -10.53 -1.24 -9.81
CA ILE A 93 -11.12 -1.81 -8.59
C ILE A 93 -10.18 -2.83 -7.94
N ARG A 94 -9.70 -3.83 -8.71
CA ARG A 94 -8.82 -4.89 -8.18
C ARG A 94 -7.47 -4.36 -7.68
N THR A 95 -6.99 -3.25 -8.26
CA THR A 95 -5.81 -2.56 -7.73
C THR A 95 -6.08 -1.97 -6.36
N GLU A 96 -7.25 -1.38 -6.14
CA GLU A 96 -7.62 -0.92 -4.80
C GLU A 96 -7.84 -2.08 -3.84
N GLU A 97 -8.50 -3.16 -4.26
CA GLU A 97 -8.69 -4.35 -3.43
C GLU A 97 -7.35 -4.88 -2.90
N ILE A 98 -6.36 -5.05 -3.79
CA ILE A 98 -5.05 -5.56 -3.38
C ILE A 98 -4.26 -4.55 -2.54
N LEU A 99 -4.40 -3.24 -2.79
CA LEU A 99 -3.77 -2.21 -1.95
C LEU A 99 -4.38 -2.17 -0.55
N GLN A 100 -5.70 -2.32 -0.42
CA GLN A 100 -6.39 -2.37 0.87
C GLN A 100 -6.07 -3.66 1.63
N ALA A 101 -5.93 -4.80 0.94
CA ALA A 101 -5.53 -6.07 1.54
C ALA A 101 -4.10 -6.08 2.13
N ARG A 102 -3.34 -4.99 1.95
CA ARG A 102 -1.94 -4.86 2.39
C ARG A 102 -1.68 -3.67 3.31
N LYS A 103 -2.71 -2.92 3.72
CA LYS A 103 -2.60 -1.84 4.71
C LYS A 103 -2.53 -2.36 6.14
#